data_AF-A0A7C6JSY2-F1
#
_entry.id   AF-A0A7C6JSY2-F1
#
_cell.length_a   1.000
_cell.length_b   1.000
_cell.length_c   1.000
_cell.angle_alpha   90.00
_cell.angle_beta   90.00
_cell.angle_gamma   90.00
#
_symmetry.space_group_name_H-M   'P 1'
#
loop_
_entity.id
_entity.type
_entity.pdbx_description
1 polymer ?
#
loop_
_entity_poly.entity_id
_entity_poly.type
_entity_poly.pdbx_seq_one_letter_code
_entity_poly.pdbx_strand_id
1 'polypeptide(L)'
;TVGGASGPLYGTAFMRAGQAVGAKKELGFDDLAVLLDAALEGIKMRGKAVKGEKTIIDALEPAVEVLKSSPMDIKLMDAAVKAAKDGVEYTKGIIAKKGRASYLGERSLGHQDPGATSCYIMLSSTYKAILDRNN
;
A
#
# COMPACT_ATOMS: atom_id res chain seq x y z
N THR A 1 -15.21 13.52 0.07
CA THR A 1 -14.00 13.39 -0.78
C THR A 1 -12.76 13.62 0.08
N VAL A 2 -11.59 13.13 -0.33
CA VAL A 2 -10.32 13.34 0.40
C VAL A 2 -9.51 14.43 -0.30
N GLY A 3 -9.11 15.47 0.43
CA GLY A 3 -8.25 16.55 -0.07
C GLY A 3 -6.76 16.29 0.17
N GLY A 4 -5.89 17.14 -0.38
CA GLY A 4 -4.44 17.03 -0.21
C GLY A 4 -3.79 15.94 -1.09
N ALA A 5 -2.57 15.52 -0.73
CA ALA A 5 -1.78 14.59 -1.55
C ALA A 5 -2.40 13.18 -1.61
N SER A 6 -3.04 12.71 -0.54
CA SER A 6 -3.59 11.35 -0.45
C SER A 6 -4.79 11.13 -1.38
N GLY A 7 -5.62 12.14 -1.63
CA GLY A 7 -6.81 12.04 -2.48
C GLY A 7 -6.50 11.56 -3.91
N PRO A 8 -5.66 12.28 -4.68
CA PRO A 8 -5.26 11.87 -6.02
C PRO A 8 -4.49 10.54 -6.05
N LEU A 9 -3.72 10.23 -5.01
CA LEU A 9 -2.95 8.98 -4.92
C LEU A 9 -3.90 7.79 -4.77
N TYR A 10 -4.77 7.78 -3.77
CA TYR A 10 -5.73 6.69 -3.58
C TYR A 10 -6.77 6.63 -4.70
N GLY A 11 -7.24 7.76 -5.22
CA GLY A 11 -8.11 7.78 -6.40
C GLY A 11 -7.45 7.10 -7.61
N THR A 12 -6.17 7.39 -7.86
CA THR A 12 -5.42 6.72 -8.93
C THR A 12 -5.21 5.24 -8.63
N ALA A 13 -4.90 4.88 -7.38
CA ALA A 13 -4.71 3.50 -6.95
C ALA A 13 -5.95 2.64 -7.23
N PHE A 14 -7.13 3.07 -6.75
CA PHE A 14 -8.39 2.35 -6.97
C PHE A 14 -8.81 2.32 -8.44
N MET A 15 -8.59 3.41 -9.19
CA MET A 15 -8.88 3.43 -10.62
C MET A 15 -8.02 2.41 -11.38
N ARG A 16 -6.71 2.34 -11.09
CA ARG A 16 -5.79 1.40 -11.74
C ARG A 16 -6.08 -0.05 -11.34
N ALA A 17 -6.38 -0.29 -10.06
CA ALA A 17 -6.81 -1.60 -9.58
C ALA A 17 -8.08 -2.06 -10.32
N GLY A 18 -9.14 -1.24 -10.34
CA GLY A 18 -10.39 -1.58 -11.03
C GLY A 18 -10.19 -1.87 -12.53
N GLN A 19 -9.32 -1.11 -13.21
CA GLN A 19 -8.97 -1.36 -14.62
C GLN A 19 -8.28 -2.72 -14.82
N ALA A 20 -7.45 -3.17 -13.87
CA ALA A 20 -6.68 -4.40 -13.99
C ALA A 20 -7.54 -5.67 -13.95
N VAL A 21 -8.70 -5.62 -13.29
CA VAL A 21 -9.65 -6.74 -13.19
C VAL A 21 -10.87 -6.60 -14.11
N GLY A 22 -10.98 -5.49 -14.84
CA GLY A 22 -12.00 -5.27 -15.85
C GLY A 22 -13.43 -5.39 -15.31
N ALA A 23 -14.29 -6.11 -16.04
CA ALA A 23 -15.71 -6.29 -15.72
C ALA A 23 -16.02 -7.54 -14.87
N LYS A 24 -15.00 -8.11 -14.19
CA LYS A 24 -15.21 -9.25 -13.31
C LYS A 24 -16.25 -8.94 -12.24
N LYS A 25 -17.20 -9.86 -12.02
CA LYS A 25 -18.23 -9.75 -10.99
C LYS A 25 -17.78 -10.29 -9.64
N GLU A 26 -16.81 -11.20 -9.66
CA GLU A 26 -16.21 -11.83 -8.49
C GLU A 26 -14.69 -11.81 -8.64
N LEU A 27 -14.00 -11.68 -7.51
CA LEU A 27 -12.55 -11.62 -7.44
C LEU A 27 -12.04 -12.82 -6.68
N GLY A 28 -11.06 -13.51 -7.27
CA GLY A 28 -10.33 -14.59 -6.62
C GLY A 28 -9.14 -14.08 -5.82
N PHE A 29 -8.46 -14.99 -5.14
CA PHE A 29 -7.22 -14.67 -4.43
C PHE A 29 -6.15 -14.10 -5.38
N ASP A 30 -5.90 -14.73 -6.51
CA ASP A 30 -4.88 -14.27 -7.46
C ASP A 30 -5.15 -12.85 -8.02
N ASP A 31 -6.42 -12.42 -8.04
CA ASP A 31 -6.77 -11.06 -8.45
C ASP A 31 -6.26 -10.00 -7.46
N LEU A 32 -6.09 -10.33 -6.18
CA LEU A 32 -5.60 -9.39 -5.17
C LEU A 32 -4.17 -8.93 -5.46
N ALA A 33 -3.30 -9.85 -5.87
CA ALA A 33 -1.92 -9.52 -6.24
C ALA A 33 -1.90 -8.58 -7.46
N VAL A 34 -2.72 -8.86 -8.47
CA VAL A 34 -2.87 -8.02 -9.68
C VAL A 34 -3.40 -6.63 -9.35
N LEU A 35 -4.43 -6.55 -8.50
CA LEU A 35 -5.05 -5.31 -8.04
C LEU A 35 -4.06 -4.41 -7.30
N LEU A 36 -3.34 -4.98 -6.33
CA LEU A 36 -2.40 -4.23 -5.49
C LEU A 36 -1.15 -3.80 -6.26
N ASP A 37 -0.70 -4.61 -7.21
CA ASP A 37 0.40 -4.23 -8.10
C ASP A 37 0.00 -3.05 -9.02
N ALA A 38 -1.17 -3.12 -9.65
CA ALA A 38 -1.68 -2.03 -10.48
C ALA A 38 -1.89 -0.74 -9.66
N ALA A 39 -2.37 -0.87 -8.42
CA ALA A 39 -2.49 0.24 -7.48
C ALA A 39 -1.13 0.87 -7.15
N LEU A 40 -0.11 0.06 -6.86
CA LEU A 40 1.25 0.50 -6.58
C LEU A 40 1.84 1.29 -7.75
N GLU A 41 1.76 0.74 -8.96
CA GLU A 41 2.26 1.40 -10.17
C GLU A 41 1.51 2.71 -10.44
N GLY A 42 0.20 2.74 -10.20
CA GLY A 42 -0.59 3.96 -10.22
C GLY A 42 -0.10 5.04 -9.25
N ILE A 43 0.21 4.64 -8.01
CA ILE A 43 0.73 5.53 -6.97
C ILE A 43 2.12 6.05 -7.34
N LYS A 44 3.02 5.18 -7.79
CA LYS A 44 4.37 5.58 -8.24
C LYS A 44 4.32 6.56 -9.39
N MET A 45 3.51 6.27 -10.41
CA MET A 45 3.32 7.15 -11.57
C MET A 45 2.79 8.53 -11.18
N ARG A 46 1.79 8.57 -10.27
CA ARG A 46 1.18 9.83 -9.83
C ARG A 46 2.08 10.62 -8.90
N GLY A 47 2.68 9.95 -7.91
CA GLY A 47 3.44 10.55 -6.83
C GLY A 47 4.93 10.76 -7.13
N LYS A 48 5.46 10.09 -8.17
CA LYS A 48 6.88 10.08 -8.53
C LYS A 48 7.79 9.80 -7.33
N ALA A 49 7.30 8.94 -6.45
CA ALA A 49 7.99 8.52 -5.25
C ALA A 49 8.53 7.09 -5.43
N VAL A 50 9.56 6.74 -4.67
CA VAL A 50 10.15 5.40 -4.63
C VAL A 50 10.31 4.91 -3.18
N LYS A 51 10.65 3.63 -2.99
CA LYS A 51 11.01 3.07 -1.69
C LYS A 51 12.08 3.91 -0.99
N GLY A 52 11.95 4.10 0.31
CA GLY A 52 12.89 4.88 1.12
C GLY A 52 12.66 6.39 1.10
N GLU A 53 11.54 6.86 0.54
CA GLU A 53 11.20 8.29 0.51
C GLU A 53 10.17 8.73 1.56
N LYS A 54 9.75 7.81 2.44
CA LYS A 54 8.80 8.01 3.54
C LYS A 54 7.41 8.35 3.03
N THR A 55 6.80 7.41 2.32
CA THR A 55 5.47 7.56 1.72
C THR A 55 4.67 6.26 1.81
N ILE A 56 3.44 6.27 1.25
CA ILE A 56 2.59 5.08 1.05
C ILE A 56 3.37 3.88 0.45
N ILE A 57 4.33 4.15 -0.45
CA ILE A 57 5.11 3.12 -1.14
C ILE A 57 5.90 2.26 -0.16
N ASP A 58 6.40 2.84 0.93
CA ASP A 58 7.19 2.13 1.92
C ASP A 58 6.39 1.03 2.64
N ALA A 59 5.06 1.10 2.65
CA ALA A 59 4.19 0.01 3.11
C ALA A 59 3.69 -0.87 1.96
N LEU A 60 3.24 -0.27 0.86
CA LEU A 60 2.57 -1.02 -0.22
C LEU A 60 3.54 -1.88 -1.03
N GLU A 61 4.72 -1.36 -1.36
CA GLU A 61 5.67 -2.09 -2.21
C GLU A 61 6.19 -3.37 -1.56
N PRO A 62 6.63 -3.40 -0.29
CA PRO A 62 6.99 -4.66 0.39
C PRO A 62 5.84 -5.67 0.43
N ALA A 63 4.60 -5.21 0.62
CA ALA A 63 3.44 -6.10 0.59
C ALA A 63 3.26 -6.73 -0.80
N VAL A 64 3.32 -5.93 -1.86
CA VAL A 64 3.22 -6.43 -3.24
C VAL A 64 4.37 -7.38 -3.60
N GLU A 65 5.59 -7.10 -3.16
CA GLU A 65 6.75 -7.99 -3.33
C GLU A 65 6.48 -9.38 -2.72
N VAL A 66 5.88 -9.44 -1.51
CA VAL A 66 5.47 -10.71 -0.89
C VAL A 66 4.40 -11.41 -1.72
N LEU A 67 3.34 -10.70 -2.13
CA LEU A 67 2.24 -11.30 -2.90
C LEU A 67 2.70 -11.85 -4.26
N LYS A 68 3.78 -11.31 -4.84
CA LYS A 68 4.37 -11.81 -6.09
C LYS A 68 5.31 -13.02 -5.90
N SER A 69 5.70 -13.33 -4.67
CA SER A 69 6.70 -14.36 -4.39
C SER A 69 6.16 -15.80 -4.48
N SER A 70 4.84 -15.98 -4.45
CA SER A 70 4.18 -17.29 -4.46
C SER A 70 2.72 -17.14 -4.91
N PRO A 71 2.06 -18.22 -5.34
CA PRO A 71 0.62 -18.22 -5.60
C PRO A 71 -0.18 -17.77 -4.38
N MET A 72 -1.32 -17.12 -4.61
CA MET A 72 -2.03 -16.44 -3.54
C MET A 72 -2.76 -17.42 -2.62
N ASP A 73 -2.45 -17.38 -1.32
CA ASP A 73 -3.23 -17.99 -0.25
C ASP A 73 -3.39 -17.08 0.98
N ILE A 74 -4.15 -17.53 1.98
CA ILE A 74 -4.40 -16.77 3.21
C ILE A 74 -3.10 -16.47 3.97
N LYS A 75 -2.11 -17.38 3.96
CA LYS A 75 -0.84 -17.21 4.69
C LYS A 75 0.04 -16.16 4.02
N LEU A 76 0.05 -16.13 2.69
CA LEU A 76 0.79 -15.14 1.93
C LEU A 76 0.15 -13.74 2.08
N MET A 77 -1.18 -13.67 2.22
CA MET A 77 -1.84 -12.39 2.54
C MET A 77 -1.46 -11.89 3.94
N ASP A 78 -1.40 -12.77 4.94
CA ASP A 78 -0.90 -12.43 6.29
C ASP A 78 0.54 -11.91 6.24
N ALA A 79 1.42 -12.61 5.50
CA ALA A 79 2.80 -12.19 5.30
C ALA A 79 2.91 -10.82 4.61
N ALA A 80 2.04 -10.53 3.63
CA ALA A 80 2.00 -9.24 2.95
C ALA A 80 1.52 -8.12 3.89
N VAL A 81 0.51 -8.38 4.74
CA VAL A 81 0.08 -7.43 5.78
C VAL A 81 1.21 -7.15 6.78
N LYS A 82 1.97 -8.18 7.16
CA LYS A 82 3.15 -8.01 8.01
C LYS A 82 4.23 -7.18 7.33
N ALA A 83 4.52 -7.43 6.05
CA ALA A 83 5.48 -6.63 5.28
C ALA A 83 5.06 -5.15 5.18
N ALA A 84 3.76 -4.86 5.00
CA ALA A 84 3.25 -3.49 5.05
C ALA A 84 3.47 -2.85 6.43
N LYS A 85 3.21 -3.60 7.51
CA LYS A 85 3.44 -3.12 8.89
C LYS A 85 4.92 -2.81 9.14
N ASP A 86 5.81 -3.69 8.71
CA ASP A 86 7.25 -3.51 8.82
C ASP A 86 7.70 -2.28 8.00
N GLY A 87 7.07 -2.05 6.84
CA GLY A 87 7.21 -0.83 6.05
C GLY A 87 6.80 0.45 6.80
N VAL A 88 5.68 0.43 7.51
CA VAL A 88 5.25 1.53 8.39
C VAL A 88 6.28 1.79 9.48
N GLU A 89 6.78 0.75 10.15
CA GLU A 89 7.82 0.88 11.17
C GLU A 89 9.12 1.45 10.60
N TYR A 90 9.54 0.96 9.42
CA TYR A 90 10.70 1.48 8.70
C TYR A 90 10.60 2.98 8.43
N THR A 91 9.41 3.51 8.15
CA THR A 91 9.24 4.95 7.91
C THR A 91 9.70 5.82 9.08
N LYS A 92 9.66 5.32 10.33
CA LYS A 92 10.16 6.05 11.51
C LYS A 92 11.67 6.29 11.44
N GLY A 93 12.41 5.37 10.83
CA GLY A 93 13.88 5.41 10.75
C GLY A 93 14.45 6.24 9.59
N ILE A 94 13.61 6.82 8.74
CA ILE A 94 14.05 7.56 7.54
C ILE A 94 13.56 9.01 7.53
N ILE A 95 14.34 9.86 6.85
CA ILE A 95 14.00 11.26 6.58
C ILE A 95 13.04 11.32 5.40
N ALA A 96 11.96 12.10 5.52
CA ALA A 96 11.02 12.26 4.43
C ALA A 96 11.63 13.03 3.25
N LYS A 97 11.48 12.49 2.04
CA LYS A 97 11.92 13.12 0.79
C LYS A 97 10.76 13.64 -0.06
N LYS A 98 9.53 13.21 0.24
CA LYS A 98 8.31 13.58 -0.49
C LYS A 98 7.22 14.10 0.45
N GLY A 99 6.23 14.76 -0.16
CA GLY A 99 5.06 15.28 0.55
C GLY A 99 5.39 16.42 1.51
N ARG A 100 4.43 16.78 2.37
CA ARG A 100 4.61 17.88 3.32
C ARG A 100 5.60 17.56 4.43
N ALA A 101 5.82 16.27 4.73
CA ALA A 101 6.77 15.84 5.74
C ALA A 101 8.22 16.17 5.36
N SER A 102 8.55 16.28 4.07
CA SER A 102 9.92 16.61 3.63
C SER A 102 10.33 18.04 4.00
N TYR A 103 9.37 18.93 4.23
CA TYR A 103 9.63 20.30 4.68
C TYR A 103 10.27 20.35 6.07
N LEU A 104 10.17 19.26 6.85
CA LEU A 104 10.72 19.16 8.20
C LEU A 104 12.16 18.64 8.22
N GLY A 105 12.68 18.11 7.10
CA GLY A 105 14.02 17.52 7.04
C GLY A 105 14.24 16.47 8.13
N GLU A 106 15.35 16.56 8.86
CA GLU A 106 15.70 15.64 9.95
C GLU A 106 14.64 15.54 11.06
N ARG A 107 13.83 16.59 11.27
CA ARG A 107 12.74 16.57 12.26
C ARG A 107 11.61 15.60 11.90
N SER A 108 11.62 15.04 10.69
CA SER A 108 10.71 13.97 10.32
C SER A 108 11.12 12.60 10.88
N LEU A 109 12.36 12.41 11.34
CA LEU A 109 12.84 11.16 11.95
C LEU A 109 12.08 10.85 13.25
N GLY A 110 11.91 9.56 13.55
CA GLY A 110 11.19 9.06 14.72
C GLY A 110 9.66 9.01 14.55
N HIS A 111 9.10 9.63 13.51
CA HIS A 111 7.66 9.66 13.24
C HIS A 111 7.27 8.72 12.10
N GLN A 112 6.20 7.94 12.27
CA GLN A 112 5.67 7.10 11.19
C GLN A 112 5.01 7.96 10.10
N ASP A 113 5.07 7.52 8.85
CA ASP A 113 4.36 8.18 7.74
C ASP A 113 2.86 7.86 7.79
N PRO A 114 1.97 8.87 7.86
CA PRO A 114 0.53 8.63 7.90
C PRO A 114 -0.03 7.98 6.62
N GLY A 115 0.63 8.19 5.47
CA GLY A 115 0.26 7.54 4.21
C GLY A 115 0.50 6.03 4.25
N ALA A 116 1.71 5.64 4.64
CA ALA A 116 2.08 4.24 4.89
C ALA A 116 1.15 3.60 5.92
N THR A 117 0.88 4.26 7.05
CA THR A 117 -0.01 3.73 8.10
C THR A 117 -1.43 3.49 7.57
N SER A 118 -1.97 4.44 6.78
CA SER A 118 -3.31 4.28 6.19
C SER A 118 -3.37 3.09 5.23
N CYS A 119 -2.32 2.88 4.42
CA CYS A 119 -2.23 1.76 3.51
C CYS A 119 -2.17 0.42 4.26
N TYR A 120 -1.35 0.32 5.31
CA TYR A 120 -1.32 -0.84 6.19
C TYR A 120 -2.71 -1.14 6.80
N ILE A 121 -3.42 -0.13 7.30
CA ILE A 121 -4.76 -0.30 7.85
C ILE A 121 -5.73 -0.87 6.81
N MET A 122 -5.69 -0.36 5.57
CA MET A 122 -6.52 -0.91 4.50
C MET A 122 -6.17 -2.36 4.17
N LEU A 123 -4.89 -2.71 4.04
CA LEU A 123 -4.46 -4.10 3.79
C LEU A 123 -4.88 -5.04 4.92
N SER A 124 -4.67 -4.63 6.17
CA SER A 124 -5.08 -5.38 7.36
C SER A 124 -6.60 -5.56 7.41
N SER A 125 -7.36 -4.54 7.02
CA SER A 125 -8.83 -4.60 7.00
C SER A 125 -9.34 -5.54 5.90
N THR A 126 -8.71 -5.50 4.72
CA THR A 126 -9.00 -6.43 3.62
C THR A 126 -8.70 -7.87 4.04
N TYR A 127 -7.55 -8.12 4.67
CA TYR A 127 -7.21 -9.44 5.18
C TYR A 127 -8.23 -9.95 6.19
N LYS A 128 -8.62 -9.12 7.16
CA LYS A 128 -9.67 -9.47 8.12
C LYS A 128 -11.00 -9.80 7.43
N ALA A 129 -11.42 -8.99 6.47
CA ALA A 129 -12.66 -9.23 5.72
C ALA A 129 -12.62 -10.53 4.91
N ILE A 130 -11.45 -10.95 4.43
CA ILE A 130 -11.26 -12.26 3.76
C ILE A 130 -11.40 -13.39 4.78
N LEU A 131 -10.80 -13.28 5.96
CA LEU A 131 -10.94 -14.30 7.01
C LEU A 131 -12.39 -14.46 7.45
N ASP A 132 -13.10 -13.36 7.66
CA ASP A 132 -14.50 -13.36 8.11
C ASP A 132 -15.46 -14.02 7.09
N ARG A 133 -15.09 -14.07 5.80
CA ARG A 133 -15.87 -14.75 4.74
C ARG A 133 -15.55 -16.23 4.58
N ASN A 134 -14.42 -16.68 5.11
CA ASN A 134 -13.98 -18.08 5.02
C ASN A 134 -14.31 -18.89 6.31
N ASN A 135 -14.86 -18.24 7.33
CA ASN A 135 -15.43 -18.84 8.53
C ASN A 135 -16.95 -18.98 8.40
#